data_AF-A0A933ZRQ3-F1
#
_entry.id   AF-A0A933ZRQ3-F1
#
_cell.length_a   1.000
_cell.length_b   1.000
_cell.length_c   1.000
_cell.angle_alpha   90.00
_cell.angle_beta   90.00
_cell.angle_gamma   90.00
#
_symmetry.space_group_name_H-M   'P 1'
#
loop_
_entity.id
_entity.type
_entity.pdbx_description
1 polymer ?
#
loop_
_entity_poly.entity_id
_entity_poly.type
_entity_poly.pdbx_seq_one_letter_code
_entity_poly.pdbx_strand_id
1 'polypeptide(L)' 'MLRLYFPQELDALLERNGFLVLHKFGSFEEERFESRSRHQIVVARVAGGS' A
#
# COMPACT_ATOMS: atom_id res chain seq x y z
N MET A 1 -16.03 4.38 11.52
CA MET A 1 -16.06 3.07 10.83
C MET A 1 -14.77 2.95 10.03
N LEU A 2 -13.98 1.89 10.22
CA LEU A 2 -12.82 1.60 9.37
C LEU A 2 -13.23 0.62 8.28
N ARG A 3 -12.76 0.83 7.05
CA ARG A 3 -12.96 -0.08 5.93
C ARG A 3 -11.65 -0.80 5.68
N LEU A 4 -11.65 -2.12 5.86
CA LEU A 4 -10.50 -2.97 5.55
C LEU A 4 -10.68 -3.53 4.14
N TYR A 5 -9.63 -3.44 3.33
CA TYR A 5 -9.58 -3.99 1.98
C TYR A 5 -8.59 -5.15 1.97
N PHE A 6 -8.77 -6.11 1.07
CA PHE A 6 -7.69 -7.03 0.76
C PHE A 6 -6.50 -6.25 0.18
N PRO A 7 -5.25 -6.67 0.43
CA PRO A 7 -4.08 -5.92 -0.02
C PRO A 7 -4.07 -5.62 -1.51
N GLN A 8 -4.59 -6.53 -2.34
CA GLN A 8 -4.68 -6.39 -3.79
C GLN A 8 -5.76 -5.40 -4.22
N GLU A 9 -6.87 -5.31 -3.46
CA GLU A 9 -7.93 -4.32 -3.73
C GLU A 9 -7.41 -2.92 -3.42
N LEU A 10 -6.66 -2.76 -2.33
CA LEU A 10 -6.02 -1.48 -2.01
C LEU A 10 -5.02 -1.07 -3.11
N ASP A 11 -4.21 -2.01 -3.61
CA ASP A 11 -3.26 -1.74 -4.70
C ASP A 11 -4.01 -1.27 -5.97
N ALA A 12 -5.06 -1.98 -6.38
CA ALA A 12 -5.89 -1.61 -7.52
C ALA A 12 -6.58 -0.23 -7.34
N LEU A 13 -7.00 0.11 -6.12
CA LEU A 13 -7.56 1.42 -5.83
C LEU A 13 -6.51 2.53 -5.95
N LEU A 14 -5.30 2.31 -5.42
CA LEU A 14 -4.21 3.29 -5.51
C LEU A 14 -3.83 3.55 -6.98
N GLU A 15 -3.66 2.49 -7.78
CA GLU A 15 -3.37 2.60 -9.21
C GLU A 15 -4.46 3.37 -9.96
N ARG A 16 -5.73 3.02 -9.73
CA ARG A 16 -6.88 3.71 -10.37
C ARG A 16 -6.98 5.19 -10.00
N ASN A 17 -6.45 5.58 -8.84
CA ASN A 17 -6.43 6.96 -8.38
C ASN A 17 -5.12 7.69 -8.73
N GLY A 18 -4.30 7.10 -9.61
CA GLY A 18 -3.08 7.75 -10.11
C GLY A 18 -1.90 7.70 -9.14
N PHE A 19 -1.83 6.67 -8.29
CA PHE A 19 -0.65 6.41 -7.45
C PHE A 19 0.13 5.22 -7.99
N LEU A 20 1.46 5.31 -7.93
CA LEU A 20 2.36 4.19 -8.14
C LEU A 20 2.90 3.73 -6.79
N VAL A 21 2.60 2.48 -6.41
CA VAL A 21 3.15 1.86 -5.20
C VAL A 21 4.64 1.57 -5.39
N LEU A 22 5.47 2.12 -4.51
CA LEU A 22 6.92 1.96 -4.51
C LEU A 22 7.35 0.86 -3.54
N HIS A 23 6.79 0.86 -2.33
CA HIS A 23 7.12 -0.11 -1.28
C HIS A 23 5.88 -0.48 -0.46
N LYS A 24 5.91 -1.70 0.09
CA LYS A 24 4.92 -2.19 1.06
C LYS A 24 5.65 -2.82 2.24
N PHE A 25 5.46 -2.25 3.43
CA PHE A 25 6.07 -2.72 4.67
C PHE A 25 5.05 -3.34 5.61
N GLY A 26 5.49 -4.37 6.34
CA GLY A 26 4.73 -5.10 7.34
C GLY A 26 4.87 -4.53 8.75
N SER A 27 5.87 -3.68 8.96
CA SER A 27 6.18 -3.01 10.22
C SER A 27 6.90 -1.68 9.97
N PHE A 28 7.05 -0.89 11.03
CA PHE A 28 7.82 0.37 10.99
C PHE A 28 9.34 0.16 10.97
N GLU A 29 9.80 -1.09 10.99
CA GLU A 29 11.21 -1.47 10.86
C GLU A 29 11.56 -1.86 9.42
N GLU A 30 10.74 -1.43 8.44
CA GLU A 30 10.91 -1.69 7.00
C GLU A 30 10.89 -3.18 6.61
N GLU A 31 10.35 -4.04 7.46
CA GLU A 31 10.14 -5.44 7.10
C GLU A 31 9.15 -5.55 5.95
N ARG A 32 9.34 -6.53 5.07
CA ARG A 32 8.46 -6.75 3.92
C ARG A 32 7.03 -7.04 4.39
N PHE A 33 6.05 -6.44 3.72
CA PHE A 33 4.65 -6.80 3.94
C PHE A 33 4.36 -8.25 3.47
N GLU A 34 3.80 -9.06 4.36
CA GLU A 34 3.41 -10.44 4.13
C GLU A 34 2.09 -10.79 4.85
N SER A 35 1.55 -11.99 4.62
CA SER A 35 0.26 -12.42 5.17
C SER A 35 0.20 -12.46 6.70
N ARG A 36 1.36 -12.52 7.37
CA ARG A 36 1.50 -12.52 8.83
C ARG A 36 1.77 -11.13 9.40
N SER A 37 2.00 -10.12 8.56
CA SER A 37 2.26 -8.76 9.01
C SER A 37 1.05 -8.20 9.75
N ARG A 38 1.32 -7.60 10.92
CA ARG A 38 0.26 -6.93 11.71
C ARG A 38 -0.13 -5.58 11.13
N HIS A 39 0.77 -4.94 10.39
CA HIS A 39 0.54 -3.66 9.74
C HIS A 39 0.72 -3.79 8.23
N GLN A 40 0.06 -2.90 7.49
CA GLN A 40 0.30 -2.68 6.07
C GLN A 40 0.61 -1.20 5.88
N ILE A 41 1.86 -0.90 5.54
CA ILE A 41 2.33 0.46 5.29
C ILE A 41 2.65 0.55 3.80
N VAL A 42 2.01 1.47 3.08
CA VAL A 42 2.20 1.64 1.64
C VAL A 42 2.91 2.96 1.38
N VAL A 43 4.04 2.90 0.69
CA VAL A 43 4.74 4.07 0.17
C VAL A 43 4.41 4.18 -1.31
N ALA A 44 3.81 5.28 -1.72
CA ALA A 44 3.43 5.52 -3.10
C ALA A 44 3.78 6.94 -3.53
N ARG A 45 3.99 7.14 -4.83
CA ARG A 45 4.12 8.47 -5.45
C ARG A 45 2.96 8.74 -6.40
N VAL A 46 2.65 10.01 -6.64
CA VAL A 46 1.72 10.39 -7.70
C VAL A 46 2.31 9.99 -9.05
N ALA A 47 1.53 9.29 -9.86
CA ALA A 47 1.95 8.76 -11.16
C ALA A 47 2.04 9.84 -12.25
N GLY A 48 1.38 10.99 -12.06
CA GLY A 48 1.25 12.06 -13.07
C GLY A 48 1.72 13.46 -12.63
N GLY A 49 2.65 13.57 -11.67
CA GLY A 49 3.25 14.86 -11.30
C GLY A 49 4.51 15.15 -12.13
N SER A 50 4.38 16.02 -13.13
CA SER A 50 5.49 16.79 -13.71
C SER A 50 5.67 18.10 -12.96
#